data_AF-A0A834AIX7-F1
#
_entry.id   AF-A0A834AIX7-F1
#
_cell.length_a   1.000
_cell.length_b   1.000
_cell.length_c   1.000
_cell.angle_alpha   90.00
_cell.angle_beta   90.00
_cell.angle_gamma   90.00
#
_symmetry.space_group_name_H-M   'P 1'
#
loop_
_entity.id
_entity.type
_entity.pdbx_description
1 polymer ?
#
loop_
_entity_poly.entity_id
_entity_poly.type
_entity_poly.pdbx_seq_one_letter_code
_entity_poly.pdbx_strand_id
1 'polypeptide(L)'
;MRGQWSLLLGPARLCLRLLLLLGSRRRCPPLLRGLVHRWRYGKVCLRSMLYNSFGGSDTAVDAAFEPIYWLVDNVIRWCGVVFVVLVIVLTSSIVAIAYLCVLPLILRTYSVPRLCWHFFYSHWNLILIVFHYYQAITTPPGYPPQGRNDIATVSICKKCIYPKPARTHHCSVCNRCVLKMDHHCPWLNNCVGHYNHRYFFSFCFFMTLGCVYCSYGSWDLFREAYAAIEVSP
;
A
#
# COMPACT_ATOMS: atom_id res chain seq x y z
N MET A 1 3.09 36.90 14.32
CA MET A 1 2.29 38.11 13.97
C MET A 1 0.95 37.71 13.34
N ARG A 2 0.06 37.06 14.10
CA ARG A 2 -1.24 36.50 13.66
C ARG A 2 -2.39 37.08 14.49
N GLY A 3 -2.43 38.39 14.66
CA GLY A 3 -3.42 39.01 15.54
C GLY A 3 -3.63 40.49 15.25
N GLN A 4 -4.37 40.80 14.18
CA GLN A 4 -4.99 42.13 14.02
C GLN A 4 -6.06 42.22 12.91
N TRP A 5 -6.25 41.20 12.08
CA TRP A 5 -7.24 41.23 10.98
C TRP A 5 -8.66 40.77 11.36
N SER A 6 -8.87 40.25 12.58
CA SER A 6 -10.16 39.71 13.02
C SER A 6 -11.15 40.74 13.56
N LEU A 7 -10.70 41.94 13.95
CA LEU A 7 -11.57 42.96 14.57
C LEU A 7 -12.26 43.90 13.57
N LEU A 8 -11.73 44.04 12.33
CA LEU A 8 -12.31 44.92 11.31
C LEU A 8 -13.27 44.21 10.32
N LEU A 9 -13.21 42.87 10.24
CA LEU A 9 -14.04 42.08 9.30
C LEU A 9 -15.34 41.54 9.92
N GLY A 10 -15.49 41.57 11.25
CA GLY A 10 -16.70 41.17 11.97
C GLY A 10 -17.95 41.97 11.59
N PRO A 11 -17.93 43.32 11.69
CA PRO A 11 -19.11 44.14 11.37
C PRO A 11 -19.44 44.14 9.87
N ALA A 12 -18.43 44.06 8.98
CA ALA A 12 -18.65 43.97 7.54
C ALA A 12 -19.30 42.65 7.10
N ARG A 13 -18.92 41.51 7.70
CA ARG A 13 -19.55 40.21 7.43
C ARG A 13 -20.95 40.10 8.04
N LEU A 14 -21.17 40.71 9.20
CA LEU A 14 -22.50 40.79 9.82
C LEU A 14 -23.43 41.70 9.00
N CYS A 15 -22.93 42.85 8.54
CA CYS A 15 -23.68 43.76 7.67
C CYS A 15 -23.99 43.13 6.31
N LEU A 16 -23.06 42.37 5.71
CA LEU A 16 -23.31 41.62 4.47
C LEU A 16 -24.35 40.50 4.68
N ARG A 17 -24.29 39.77 5.81
CA ARG A 17 -25.31 38.75 6.15
C ARG A 17 -26.67 39.39 6.43
N LEU A 18 -26.73 40.53 7.11
CA LEU A 18 -27.96 41.29 7.35
C LEU A 18 -28.53 41.89 6.07
N LEU A 19 -27.69 42.41 5.17
CA LEU A 19 -28.09 42.90 3.84
C LEU A 19 -28.56 41.76 2.92
N LEU A 20 -27.99 40.55 3.03
CA LEU A 20 -28.46 39.36 2.31
C LEU A 20 -29.75 38.77 2.91
N LEU A 21 -29.97 38.90 4.21
CA LEU A 21 -31.21 38.53 4.89
C LEU A 21 -32.34 39.55 4.60
N LEU A 22 -32.03 40.85 4.58
CA LEU A 22 -32.93 41.92 4.16
C LEU A 22 -33.20 41.88 2.64
N GLY A 23 -32.18 41.55 1.83
CA GLY A 23 -32.27 41.35 0.38
C GLY A 23 -33.01 40.07 -0.03
N SER A 24 -32.98 39.03 0.80
CA SER A 24 -33.80 37.81 0.64
C SER A 24 -35.30 38.05 0.78
N ARG A 25 -35.72 39.22 1.30
CA ARG A 25 -37.14 39.57 1.47
C ARG A 25 -37.75 40.29 0.26
N ARG A 26 -36.96 40.68 -0.75
CA ARG A 26 -37.52 41.10 -2.05
C ARG A 26 -37.98 39.85 -2.80
N ARG A 27 -39.26 39.52 -2.66
CA ARG A 27 -39.97 38.50 -3.45
C ARG A 27 -39.67 38.74 -4.94
N CYS A 28 -38.76 37.95 -5.52
CA CYS A 28 -38.68 37.84 -6.97
C CYS A 28 -40.08 37.47 -7.49
N PRO A 29 -40.59 38.18 -8.52
CA PRO A 29 -41.88 37.87 -9.13
C PRO A 29 -41.94 36.38 -9.48
N PRO A 30 -43.08 35.70 -9.30
CA PRO A 30 -43.20 34.26 -9.55
C PRO A 30 -42.75 33.86 -10.96
N LEU A 31 -43.02 34.70 -11.97
CA LEU A 31 -42.54 34.55 -13.35
C LEU A 31 -41.01 34.62 -13.48
N LEU A 32 -40.37 35.58 -12.80
CA LEU A 32 -38.92 35.76 -12.81
C LEU A 32 -38.20 34.57 -12.14
N ARG A 33 -38.83 34.02 -11.09
CA ARG A 33 -38.33 32.83 -10.37
C ARG A 33 -38.32 31.60 -11.28
N GLY A 34 -39.38 31.41 -12.09
CA GLY A 34 -39.45 30.34 -13.09
C GLY A 34 -38.43 30.50 -14.22
N LEU A 35 -38.16 31.73 -14.67
CA LEU A 35 -37.09 32.01 -15.65
C LEU A 35 -35.69 31.72 -15.09
N VAL A 36 -35.39 32.17 -13.88
CA VAL A 36 -34.10 31.90 -13.22
C VAL A 36 -33.90 30.40 -13.00
N HIS A 37 -34.95 29.67 -12.63
CA HIS A 37 -34.88 28.22 -12.47
C HIS A 37 -34.61 27.51 -13.81
N ARG A 38 -35.32 27.90 -14.88
CA ARG A 38 -35.10 27.35 -16.23
C ARG A 38 -33.71 27.66 -16.76
N TRP A 39 -33.19 28.88 -16.53
CA TRP A 39 -31.83 29.24 -16.89
C TRP A 39 -30.79 28.42 -16.12
N ARG A 40 -30.96 28.26 -14.80
CA ARG A 40 -30.05 27.43 -13.98
C ARG A 40 -30.09 25.96 -14.42
N TYR A 41 -31.28 25.42 -14.67
CA TYR A 41 -31.46 24.06 -15.15
C TYR A 41 -30.84 23.87 -16.53
N GLY A 42 -31.13 24.77 -17.48
CA GLY A 42 -30.52 24.76 -18.82
C GLY A 42 -29.00 24.89 -18.78
N LYS A 43 -28.45 25.72 -17.89
CA LYS A 43 -26.99 25.84 -17.67
C LYS A 43 -26.39 24.55 -17.12
N VAL A 44 -27.08 23.85 -16.22
CA VAL A 44 -26.65 22.53 -15.72
C VAL A 44 -26.72 21.50 -16.85
N CYS A 45 -27.82 21.42 -17.61
CA CYS A 45 -27.94 20.52 -18.76
C CYS A 45 -26.85 20.75 -19.80
N LEU A 46 -26.59 22.02 -20.18
CA LEU A 46 -25.54 22.38 -21.12
C LEU A 46 -24.16 21.99 -20.58
N ARG A 47 -23.88 22.26 -19.31
CA ARG A 47 -22.63 21.82 -18.67
C ARG A 47 -22.52 20.31 -18.61
N SER A 48 -23.60 19.58 -18.39
CA SER A 48 -23.60 18.12 -18.38
C SER A 48 -23.40 17.53 -19.78
N MET A 49 -23.98 18.12 -20.83
CA MET A 49 -23.77 17.69 -22.22
C MET A 49 -22.35 17.98 -22.72
N LEU A 50 -21.75 19.07 -22.23
CA LEU A 50 -20.38 19.47 -22.55
C LEU A 50 -19.35 18.99 -21.51
N TYR A 51 -19.77 18.23 -20.48
CA TYR A 51 -18.86 17.70 -19.48
C TYR A 51 -18.10 16.53 -20.08
N ASN A 52 -16.84 16.77 -20.42
CA ASN A 52 -15.91 15.72 -20.80
C ASN A 52 -14.89 15.50 -19.68
N SER A 53 -14.99 14.37 -18.99
CA SER A 53 -14.01 13.98 -17.96
C SER A 53 -12.60 13.76 -18.53
N PHE A 54 -12.47 13.57 -19.85
CA PHE A 54 -11.20 13.45 -20.57
C PHE A 54 -10.63 14.79 -21.05
N GLY A 55 -11.37 15.90 -20.94
CA GLY A 55 -10.93 17.24 -21.37
C GLY A 55 -10.40 18.12 -20.23
N GLY A 56 -10.22 17.57 -19.03
CA GLY A 56 -9.72 18.31 -17.86
C GLY A 56 -8.20 18.45 -17.85
N SER A 57 -7.70 19.46 -17.14
CA SER A 57 -6.26 19.65 -16.89
C SER A 57 -5.60 18.40 -16.31
N ASP A 58 -6.31 17.70 -15.43
CA ASP A 58 -5.80 16.50 -14.75
C ASP A 58 -5.52 15.38 -15.76
N THR A 59 -6.37 15.20 -16.77
CA THR A 59 -6.15 14.19 -17.82
C THR A 59 -5.00 14.57 -18.74
N ALA A 60 -4.82 15.86 -19.04
CA ALA A 60 -3.69 16.33 -19.83
C ALA A 60 -2.35 16.12 -19.10
N VAL A 61 -2.32 16.36 -17.78
CA VAL A 61 -1.16 16.08 -16.93
C VAL A 61 -0.90 14.57 -16.87
N ASP A 62 -1.92 13.74 -16.61
CA ASP A 62 -1.77 12.29 -16.58
C ASP A 62 -1.18 11.74 -17.89
N ALA A 63 -1.63 12.24 -19.04
CA ALA A 63 -1.12 11.86 -20.35
C ALA A 63 0.33 12.33 -20.58
N ALA A 64 0.69 13.54 -20.14
CA ALA A 64 2.05 14.05 -20.25
C ALA A 64 3.05 13.25 -19.40
N PHE A 65 2.62 12.76 -18.23
CA PHE A 65 3.44 11.95 -17.32
C PHE A 65 3.42 10.44 -17.64
N GLU A 66 2.63 10.00 -18.61
CA GLU A 66 2.51 8.58 -18.97
C GLU A 66 3.86 7.90 -19.31
N PRO A 67 4.80 8.53 -20.04
CA PRO A 67 6.13 7.96 -20.28
C PRO A 67 6.95 7.77 -18.99
N ILE A 68 6.80 8.68 -18.03
CA ILE A 68 7.48 8.62 -16.73
C ILE A 68 6.89 7.48 -15.91
N TYR A 69 5.56 7.35 -15.86
CA TYR A 69 4.91 6.24 -15.19
C TYR A 69 5.33 4.89 -15.80
N TRP A 70 5.40 4.79 -17.12
CA TRP A 70 5.88 3.60 -17.81
C TRP A 70 7.34 3.25 -17.45
N LEU A 71 8.23 4.25 -17.37
CA LEU A 71 9.61 4.05 -16.95
C LEU A 71 9.67 3.52 -15.51
N VAL A 72 8.96 4.19 -14.60
CA VAL A 72 8.91 3.82 -13.18
C VAL A 72 8.36 2.41 -13.00
N ASP A 73 7.25 2.08 -13.66
CA ASP A 73 6.63 0.75 -13.60
C ASP A 73 7.58 -0.35 -14.09
N ASN A 74 8.33 -0.10 -15.18
CA ASN A 74 9.33 -1.04 -15.68
C ASN A 74 10.52 -1.21 -14.74
N VAL A 75 11.02 -0.12 -14.16
CA VAL A 75 12.10 -0.17 -13.18
C VAL A 75 11.66 -0.96 -11.96
N ILE A 76 10.45 -0.72 -11.44
CA ILE A 76 9.89 -1.46 -10.31
C ILE A 76 9.82 -2.97 -10.61
N ARG A 77 9.41 -3.35 -11.83
CA ARG A 77 9.33 -4.74 -12.25
C ARG A 77 10.70 -5.43 -12.27
N TRP A 78 11.72 -4.75 -12.80
CA TRP A 78 13.10 -5.27 -12.82
C TRP A 78 13.70 -5.34 -11.42
N CYS A 79 13.54 -4.28 -10.62
CA CYS A 79 13.95 -4.28 -9.22
C CYS A 79 13.27 -5.39 -8.43
N GLY A 80 12.03 -5.75 -8.77
CA GLY A 80 11.32 -6.86 -8.13
C GLY A 80 12.05 -8.19 -8.24
N VAL A 81 12.60 -8.51 -9.42
CA VAL A 81 13.41 -9.74 -9.60
C VAL A 81 14.66 -9.70 -8.73
N VAL A 82 15.35 -8.56 -8.69
CA VAL A 82 16.54 -8.36 -7.85
C VAL A 82 16.21 -8.53 -6.38
N PHE A 83 15.11 -7.97 -5.90
CA PHE A 83 14.70 -8.09 -4.50
C PHE A 83 14.34 -9.53 -4.12
N VAL A 84 13.67 -10.28 -4.99
CA VAL A 84 13.39 -11.71 -4.73
C VAL A 84 14.68 -12.52 -4.63
N VAL A 85 15.62 -12.31 -5.55
CA VAL A 85 16.95 -12.94 -5.49
C VAL A 85 17.66 -12.56 -4.19
N LEU A 86 17.61 -11.28 -3.80
CA LEU A 86 18.21 -10.79 -2.57
C LEU A 86 17.61 -11.48 -1.32
N VAL A 87 16.29 -11.65 -1.24
CA VAL A 87 15.65 -12.36 -0.10
C VAL A 87 16.14 -13.81 -0.02
N ILE A 88 16.23 -14.50 -1.15
CA ILE A 88 16.74 -15.87 -1.21
C ILE A 88 18.18 -15.92 -0.73
N VAL A 89 19.06 -15.07 -1.27
CA VAL A 89 20.48 -15.02 -0.89
C VAL A 89 20.65 -14.70 0.59
N LEU A 90 19.93 -13.71 1.13
CA LEU A 90 20.02 -13.33 2.54
C LEU A 90 19.54 -14.47 3.46
N THR A 91 18.46 -15.14 3.10
CA THR A 91 17.94 -16.27 3.89
C THR A 91 18.93 -17.45 3.85
N SER A 92 19.46 -17.78 2.67
CA SER A 92 20.49 -18.80 2.53
C SER A 92 21.78 -18.46 3.27
N SER A 93 22.22 -17.21 3.28
CA SER A 93 23.42 -16.80 4.02
C SER A 93 23.23 -16.91 5.53
N ILE A 94 22.06 -16.53 6.06
CA ILE A 94 21.75 -16.68 7.48
C ILE A 94 21.78 -18.15 7.89
N VAL A 95 21.14 -19.01 7.09
CA VAL A 95 21.17 -20.47 7.29
C VAL A 95 22.62 -20.98 7.25
N ALA A 96 23.41 -20.60 6.24
CA ALA A 96 24.80 -21.02 6.12
C ALA A 96 25.64 -20.60 7.36
N ILE A 97 25.53 -19.34 7.81
CA ILE A 97 26.22 -18.86 9.01
C ILE A 97 25.78 -19.65 10.25
N ALA A 98 24.49 -19.94 10.38
CA ALA A 98 23.96 -20.70 11.52
C ALA A 98 24.56 -22.12 11.60
N TYR A 99 24.66 -22.85 10.48
CA TYR A 99 25.19 -24.22 10.50
C TYR A 99 26.72 -24.31 10.42
N LEU A 100 27.38 -23.40 9.72
CA LEU A 100 28.84 -23.46 9.54
C LEU A 100 29.60 -22.79 10.69
N CYS A 101 29.07 -21.69 11.22
CA CYS A 101 29.77 -20.89 12.24
C CYS A 101 29.16 -21.06 13.62
N VAL A 102 27.83 -20.95 13.76
CA VAL A 102 27.16 -20.93 15.07
C VAL A 102 27.01 -22.34 15.64
N LEU A 103 26.65 -23.34 14.83
CA LEU A 103 26.44 -24.71 15.29
C LEU A 103 27.66 -25.32 16.01
N PRO A 104 28.90 -25.22 15.48
CA PRO A 104 30.08 -25.72 16.20
C PRO A 104 30.31 -25.06 17.56
N LEU A 105 29.95 -23.78 17.71
CA LEU A 105 30.05 -23.04 18.96
C LEU A 105 29.03 -23.52 19.98
N ILE A 106 27.75 -23.59 19.59
CA ILE A 106 26.67 -24.00 20.50
C ILE A 106 26.79 -25.47 20.94
N LEU A 107 27.35 -26.34 20.11
CA LEU A 107 27.59 -27.75 20.49
C LEU A 107 28.61 -27.90 21.62
N ARG A 108 29.48 -26.91 21.83
CA ARG A 108 30.49 -26.91 22.90
C ARG A 108 30.01 -26.22 24.16
N THR A 109 29.15 -25.22 24.05
CA THR A 109 28.76 -24.34 25.16
C THR A 109 27.39 -24.67 25.75
N TYR A 110 26.42 -25.13 24.94
CA TYR A 110 25.03 -25.25 25.36
C TYR A 110 24.70 -26.63 25.90
N SER A 111 23.79 -26.66 26.88
CA SER A 111 23.22 -27.92 27.38
C SER A 111 22.31 -28.57 26.34
N VAL A 112 22.17 -29.90 26.40
CA VAL A 112 21.35 -30.69 25.45
C VAL A 112 19.91 -30.16 25.32
N PRO A 113 19.18 -29.80 26.41
CA PRO A 113 17.82 -29.26 26.27
C PRO A 113 17.78 -27.93 25.50
N ARG A 114 18.75 -27.05 25.72
CA ARG A 114 18.85 -25.75 25.02
C ARG A 114 19.16 -25.97 23.54
N LEU A 115 20.04 -26.91 23.22
CA LEU A 115 20.34 -27.30 21.84
C LEU A 115 19.09 -27.84 21.12
N CYS A 116 18.35 -28.74 21.76
CA CYS A 116 17.09 -29.26 21.21
C CYS A 116 16.08 -28.13 20.94
N TRP A 117 15.91 -27.20 21.88
CA TRP A 117 15.04 -26.03 21.69
C TRP A 117 15.44 -25.22 20.46
N HIS A 118 16.72 -24.86 20.35
CA HIS A 118 17.22 -24.11 19.21
C HIS A 118 17.02 -24.86 17.90
N PHE A 119 17.29 -26.16 17.86
CA PHE A 119 17.07 -26.99 16.67
C PHE A 119 15.61 -26.97 16.24
N PHE A 120 14.68 -27.42 17.11
CA PHE A 120 13.28 -27.55 16.72
C PHE A 120 12.62 -26.21 16.41
N TYR A 121 12.82 -25.19 17.25
CA TYR A 121 12.19 -23.90 17.05
C TYR A 121 12.74 -23.19 15.80
N SER A 122 14.07 -23.19 15.59
CA SER A 122 14.65 -22.52 14.42
C SER A 122 14.21 -23.15 13.11
N HIS A 123 14.17 -24.48 13.02
CA HIS A 123 13.76 -25.18 11.80
C HIS A 123 12.27 -24.98 11.55
N TRP A 124 11.44 -25.05 12.60
CA TRP A 124 10.02 -24.75 12.50
C TRP A 124 9.77 -23.34 11.95
N ASN A 125 10.43 -22.33 12.53
CA ASN A 125 10.28 -20.95 12.07
C ASN A 125 10.81 -20.75 10.64
N LEU A 126 11.96 -21.36 10.30
CA LEU A 126 12.52 -21.31 8.94
C LEU A 126 11.57 -21.92 7.90
N ILE A 127 10.99 -23.10 8.19
CA ILE A 127 10.01 -23.75 7.32
C ILE A 127 8.81 -22.82 7.10
N LEU A 128 8.31 -22.18 8.15
CA LEU A 128 7.18 -21.26 8.05
C LEU A 128 7.53 -20.00 7.25
N ILE A 129 8.72 -19.42 7.43
CA ILE A 129 9.19 -18.28 6.63
C ILE A 129 9.21 -18.67 5.15
N VAL A 130 9.88 -19.78 4.81
CA VAL A 130 10.06 -20.22 3.43
C VAL A 130 8.71 -20.56 2.79
N PHE A 131 7.84 -21.28 3.50
CA PHE A 131 6.51 -21.63 3.01
C PHE A 131 5.66 -20.39 2.73
N HIS A 132 5.54 -19.47 3.69
CA HIS A 132 4.71 -18.29 3.51
C HIS A 132 5.28 -17.32 2.46
N TYR A 133 6.60 -17.19 2.37
CA TYR A 133 7.25 -16.43 1.30
C TYR A 133 6.94 -17.05 -0.06
N TYR A 134 7.13 -18.36 -0.22
CA TYR A 134 6.84 -19.09 -1.45
C TYR A 134 5.36 -18.95 -1.86
N GLN A 135 4.44 -19.08 -0.90
CA GLN A 135 3.01 -18.89 -1.18
C GLN A 135 2.69 -17.43 -1.55
N ALA A 136 3.34 -16.44 -0.93
CA ALA A 136 3.12 -15.03 -1.24
C ALA A 136 3.60 -14.66 -2.66
N ILE A 137 4.73 -15.22 -3.12
CA ILE A 137 5.26 -14.98 -4.47
C ILE A 137 4.47 -15.73 -5.56
N THR A 138 4.06 -16.98 -5.31
CA THR A 138 3.46 -17.84 -6.33
C THR A 138 1.94 -17.74 -6.41
N THR A 139 1.26 -17.42 -5.31
CA THR A 139 -0.20 -17.31 -5.29
C THR A 139 -0.61 -16.04 -6.05
N PRO A 140 -1.45 -16.14 -7.09
CA PRO A 140 -2.00 -14.97 -7.74
C PRO A 140 -2.81 -14.14 -6.74
N PRO A 141 -2.73 -12.81 -6.74
CA PRO A 141 -3.39 -11.96 -5.75
C PRO A 141 -4.92 -12.00 -5.82
N GLY A 142 -5.48 -12.52 -6.92
CA GLY A 142 -6.90 -12.54 -7.21
C GLY A 142 -7.29 -11.45 -8.20
N TYR A 143 -8.03 -11.84 -9.24
CA TYR A 143 -8.44 -10.97 -10.33
C TYR A 143 -9.97 -10.94 -10.44
N PRO A 144 -10.57 -9.82 -10.86
CA PRO A 144 -12.01 -9.75 -11.03
C PRO A 144 -12.48 -10.80 -12.08
N PRO A 145 -13.55 -11.56 -11.81
CA PRO A 145 -14.05 -12.56 -12.74
C PRO A 145 -14.59 -11.87 -14.01
N GLN A 146 -14.30 -12.47 -15.16
CA GLN A 146 -14.73 -11.96 -16.47
C GLN A 146 -16.15 -12.46 -16.80
N GLY A 147 -17.02 -11.58 -17.30
CA GLY A 147 -18.33 -11.95 -17.85
C GLY A 147 -19.45 -12.19 -16.83
N ARG A 148 -19.21 -11.96 -15.54
CA ARG A 148 -20.22 -12.02 -14.49
C ARG A 148 -20.73 -10.63 -14.13
N ASN A 149 -21.96 -10.33 -14.55
CA ASN A 149 -22.63 -9.04 -14.36
C ASN A 149 -23.45 -8.95 -13.05
N ASP A 150 -23.48 -10.02 -12.26
CA ASP A 150 -24.21 -10.13 -10.99
C ASP A 150 -23.44 -9.54 -9.80
N ILE A 151 -22.17 -9.18 -9.98
CA ILE A 151 -21.34 -8.63 -8.92
C ILE A 151 -21.58 -7.12 -8.80
N ALA A 152 -21.90 -6.67 -7.59
CA ALA A 152 -22.05 -5.24 -7.31
C ALA A 152 -20.74 -4.49 -7.60
N THR A 153 -20.75 -3.64 -8.63
CA THR A 153 -19.60 -2.83 -9.06
C THR A 153 -19.71 -1.41 -8.56
N VAL A 154 -18.59 -0.85 -8.11
CA VAL A 154 -18.54 0.51 -7.56
C VAL A 154 -18.05 1.55 -8.56
N SER A 155 -17.28 1.16 -9.58
CA SER A 155 -16.76 2.05 -10.63
C SER A 155 -16.16 1.23 -11.78
N ILE A 156 -15.82 1.88 -12.89
CA ILE A 156 -15.12 1.24 -14.02
C ILE A 156 -13.62 1.56 -13.93
N CYS A 157 -12.76 0.59 -14.25
CA CYS A 157 -11.33 0.84 -14.41
C CYS A 157 -11.09 1.55 -15.75
N LYS A 158 -10.47 2.75 -15.72
CA LYS A 158 -10.14 3.51 -16.94
C LYS A 158 -9.11 2.82 -17.83
N LYS A 159 -8.21 2.00 -17.26
CA LYS A 159 -7.15 1.29 -17.99
C LYS A 159 -7.62 -0.05 -18.56
N CYS A 160 -8.32 -0.86 -17.76
CA CYS A 160 -8.82 -2.17 -18.19
C CYS A 160 -10.19 -2.12 -18.89
N ILE A 161 -10.88 -0.98 -18.85
CA ILE A 161 -12.26 -0.80 -19.36
C ILE A 161 -13.18 -1.93 -18.84
N TYR A 162 -13.07 -2.20 -17.54
CA TYR A 162 -13.81 -3.29 -16.88
C TYR A 162 -14.46 -2.82 -15.59
N PRO A 163 -15.68 -3.31 -15.26
CA PRO A 163 -16.31 -3.00 -13.99
C PRO A 163 -15.46 -3.49 -12.80
N LYS A 164 -15.19 -2.60 -11.84
CA LYS A 164 -14.43 -2.92 -10.62
C LYS A 164 -15.39 -3.37 -9.53
N PRO A 165 -15.28 -4.61 -9.04
CA PRO A 165 -15.90 -5.01 -7.79
C PRO A 165 -15.43 -4.13 -6.63
N ALA A 166 -16.17 -4.14 -5.52
CA ALA A 166 -15.77 -3.42 -4.31
C ALA A 166 -14.31 -3.74 -3.91
N ARG A 167 -13.57 -2.71 -3.48
CA ARG A 167 -12.16 -2.80 -3.03
C ARG A 167 -11.17 -3.28 -4.10
N THR A 168 -11.53 -3.27 -5.38
CA THR A 168 -10.63 -3.62 -6.49
C THR A 168 -9.89 -2.38 -6.98
N HIS A 169 -8.57 -2.48 -7.13
CA HIS A 169 -7.73 -1.42 -7.67
C HIS A 169 -6.91 -1.93 -8.85
N HIS A 170 -6.55 -1.02 -9.76
CA HIS A 170 -5.67 -1.33 -10.88
C HIS A 170 -4.21 -1.13 -10.45
N CYS A 171 -3.40 -2.15 -10.60
CA CYS A 171 -1.95 -2.05 -10.45
C CYS A 171 -1.34 -1.73 -11.82
N SER A 172 -0.66 -0.58 -11.94
CA SER A 172 0.03 -0.17 -13.16
C SER A 172 1.21 -1.10 -13.48
N VAL A 173 1.99 -1.49 -12.47
CA VAL A 173 3.13 -2.41 -12.59
C VAL A 173 2.71 -3.78 -13.14
N CYS A 174 1.64 -4.37 -12.60
CA CYS A 174 1.10 -5.65 -13.10
C CYS A 174 0.16 -5.49 -14.30
N ASN A 175 -0.13 -4.25 -14.71
CA ASN A 175 -1.09 -3.85 -15.74
C ASN A 175 -2.45 -4.58 -15.65
N ARG A 176 -3.00 -4.71 -14.44
CA ARG A 176 -4.27 -5.42 -14.22
C ARG A 176 -4.98 -5.02 -12.93
N CYS A 177 -6.30 -5.21 -12.92
CA CYS A 177 -7.10 -5.07 -11.71
C CYS A 177 -6.89 -6.24 -10.75
N VAL A 178 -6.69 -5.93 -9.47
CA VAL A 178 -6.45 -6.89 -8.39
C VAL A 178 -7.56 -6.75 -7.35
N LEU A 179 -8.18 -7.88 -6.97
CA LEU A 179 -9.23 -7.94 -5.96
C LEU A 179 -8.65 -7.62 -4.58
N LYS A 180 -9.34 -6.77 -3.80
CA LYS A 180 -8.89 -6.35 -2.46
C LYS A 180 -7.39 -5.99 -2.46
N MET A 181 -6.96 -5.27 -3.49
CA MET A 181 -5.56 -4.90 -3.67
C MET A 181 -5.10 -4.08 -2.46
N ASP A 182 -4.01 -4.51 -1.85
CA ASP A 182 -3.33 -3.76 -0.80
C ASP A 182 -2.22 -2.92 -1.44
N HIS A 183 -1.20 -3.57 -2.01
CA HIS A 183 -0.10 -2.91 -2.73
C HIS A 183 0.56 -3.84 -3.76
N HIS A 184 1.42 -3.27 -4.60
CA HIS A 184 2.41 -4.04 -5.37
C HIS A 184 3.69 -4.15 -4.55
N CYS A 185 4.16 -5.36 -4.27
CA CYS A 185 5.33 -5.59 -3.43
C CYS A 185 6.53 -6.00 -4.28
N PRO A 186 7.57 -5.16 -4.42
CA PRO A 186 8.78 -5.52 -5.15
C PRO A 186 9.49 -6.74 -4.53
N TRP A 187 9.44 -6.89 -3.19
CA TRP A 187 10.03 -8.02 -2.47
C TRP A 187 9.40 -9.39 -2.79
N LEU A 188 8.18 -9.38 -3.31
CA LEU A 188 7.50 -10.59 -3.79
C LEU A 188 7.51 -10.71 -5.32
N ASN A 189 7.92 -9.63 -6.01
CA ASN A 189 7.65 -9.43 -7.44
C ASN A 189 6.19 -9.75 -7.82
N ASN A 190 5.26 -9.43 -6.93
CA ASN A 190 3.85 -9.78 -7.04
C ASN A 190 2.99 -8.74 -6.31
N CYS A 191 1.73 -8.59 -6.73
CA CYS A 191 0.76 -7.82 -5.95
C CYS A 191 0.34 -8.59 -4.70
N VAL A 192 0.03 -7.85 -3.63
CA VAL A 192 -0.68 -8.37 -2.46
C VAL A 192 -2.15 -8.02 -2.61
N GLY A 193 -2.99 -9.04 -2.68
CA GLY A 193 -4.43 -8.92 -2.88
C GLY A 193 -5.20 -9.99 -2.14
N HIS A 194 -6.47 -10.15 -2.50
CA HIS A 194 -7.43 -10.99 -1.78
C HIS A 194 -6.94 -12.42 -1.45
N TYR A 195 -6.29 -13.10 -2.39
CA TYR A 195 -5.94 -14.52 -2.24
C TYR A 195 -4.59 -14.75 -1.54
N ASN A 196 -3.65 -13.81 -1.65
CA ASN A 196 -2.30 -13.99 -1.08
C ASN A 196 -2.01 -13.10 0.14
N HIS A 197 -2.92 -12.19 0.51
CA HIS A 197 -2.74 -11.30 1.67
C HIS A 197 -2.43 -12.04 2.97
N ARG A 198 -3.06 -13.21 3.21
CA ARG A 198 -2.77 -14.04 4.39
C ARG A 198 -1.32 -14.54 4.42
N TYR A 199 -0.78 -14.93 3.26
CA TYR A 199 0.57 -15.46 3.17
C TYR A 199 1.60 -14.35 3.35
N PHE A 200 1.36 -13.18 2.76
CA PHE A 200 2.20 -12.00 2.98
C PHE A 200 2.26 -11.61 4.46
N PHE A 201 1.11 -11.51 5.12
CA PHE A 201 1.08 -11.17 6.54
C PHE A 201 1.79 -12.21 7.41
N SER A 202 1.52 -13.51 7.20
CA SER A 202 2.20 -14.58 7.93
C SER A 202 3.71 -14.61 7.67
N PHE A 203 4.15 -14.34 6.44
CA PHE A 203 5.57 -14.18 6.12
C PHE A 203 6.21 -13.08 6.97
N CYS A 204 5.63 -11.88 6.99
CA CYS A 204 6.14 -10.77 7.81
C CYS A 204 6.19 -11.14 9.30
N PHE A 205 5.14 -11.80 9.81
CA PHE A 205 5.07 -12.23 11.20
C PHE A 205 6.17 -13.22 11.58
N PHE A 206 6.35 -14.30 10.81
CA PHE A 206 7.39 -15.30 11.08
C PHE A 206 8.80 -14.78 10.83
N MET A 207 8.98 -13.84 9.89
CA MET A 207 10.23 -13.10 9.72
C MET A 207 10.56 -12.28 10.98
N THR A 208 9.60 -11.54 11.52
CA THR A 208 9.79 -10.78 12.77
C THR A 208 10.14 -11.71 13.94
N LEU A 209 9.42 -12.83 14.09
CA LEU A 209 9.75 -13.84 15.11
C LEU A 209 11.16 -14.41 14.91
N GLY A 210 11.57 -14.66 13.67
CA GLY A 210 12.92 -15.10 13.32
C GLY A 210 13.98 -14.09 13.75
N CYS A 211 13.78 -12.79 13.46
CA CYS A 211 14.68 -11.74 13.90
C CYS A 211 14.79 -11.67 15.44
N VAL A 212 13.65 -11.71 16.15
CA VAL A 212 13.64 -11.71 17.62
C VAL A 212 14.36 -12.93 18.18
N TYR A 213 14.11 -14.11 17.61
CA TYR A 213 14.77 -15.35 18.00
C TYR A 213 16.28 -15.30 17.79
N CYS A 214 16.76 -14.80 16.65
CA CYS A 214 18.18 -14.62 16.40
C CYS A 214 18.79 -13.65 17.44
N SER A 215 18.19 -12.47 17.64
CA SER A 215 18.70 -11.46 18.58
C SER A 215 18.78 -11.97 20.02
N TYR A 216 17.75 -12.69 20.49
CA TYR A 216 17.74 -13.24 21.85
C TYR A 216 18.65 -14.46 21.97
N GLY A 217 18.61 -15.39 21.00
CA GLY A 217 19.37 -16.63 21.03
C GLY A 217 20.89 -16.44 20.90
N SER A 218 21.32 -15.35 20.26
CA SER A 218 22.74 -14.98 20.14
C SER A 218 23.20 -13.96 21.18
N TRP A 219 22.34 -13.55 22.13
CA TRP A 219 22.66 -12.47 23.07
C TRP A 219 23.87 -12.78 23.95
N ASP A 220 23.95 -13.99 24.50
CA ASP A 220 25.06 -14.41 25.36
C ASP A 220 26.39 -14.40 24.57
N LEU A 221 26.39 -15.00 23.36
CA LEU A 221 27.55 -15.02 22.47
C LEU A 221 27.98 -13.61 22.06
N PHE A 222 27.03 -12.72 21.78
CA PHE A 222 27.30 -11.33 21.45
C PHE A 222 27.97 -10.61 22.64
N ARG A 223 27.44 -10.77 23.85
CA ARG A 223 28.01 -10.16 25.05
C ARG A 223 29.43 -10.65 25.34
N GLU A 224 29.67 -11.95 25.20
CA GLU A 224 30.99 -12.54 25.40
C GLU A 224 32.00 -12.01 24.38
N ALA A 225 31.63 -11.97 23.10
CA ALA A 225 32.48 -11.44 22.04
C ALA A 225 32.75 -9.94 22.23
N TYR A 226 31.72 -9.16 22.60
CA TYR A 226 31.85 -7.73 22.86
C TYR A 226 32.79 -7.45 24.03
N ALA A 227 32.63 -8.17 25.15
CA ALA A 227 33.51 -8.03 26.29
C ALA A 227 34.97 -8.37 25.92
N ALA A 228 35.21 -9.44 25.16
CA ALA A 228 36.57 -9.83 24.74
C ALA A 228 37.28 -8.72 23.93
N ILE A 229 36.54 -7.97 23.10
CA ILE A 229 37.08 -6.85 22.33
C ILE A 229 37.48 -5.69 23.25
N GLU A 230 36.67 -5.35 24.25
CA GLU A 230 36.96 -4.24 25.17
C GLU A 230 38.18 -4.47 26.07
N VAL A 231 38.51 -5.72 26.38
CA VAL A 231 39.72 -6.09 27.15
C VAL A 231 40.97 -6.36 26.28
N SER A 232 40.87 -6.20 24.95
CA SER A 232 42.01 -6.32 24.04
C SER A 232 42.87 -5.04 24.10
N PRO A 233 44.14 -5.08 24.55
CA PRO A 233 45.01 -3.90 24.62
C PRO A 233 45.43 -3.37 23.24
#